data_AF-A0A7Z7HWQ1-F1
#
_entry.id   AF-A0A7Z7HWQ1-F1
#
_cell.length_a   1.000
_cell.length_b   1.000
_cell.length_c   1.000
_cell.angle_alpha   90.00
_cell.angle_beta   90.00
_cell.angle_gamma   90.00
#
_symmetry.space_group_name_H-M   'P 1'
#
loop_
_entity.id
_entity.type
_entity.pdbx_description
1 polymer ?
#
loop_
_entity_poly.entity_id
_entity_poly.type
_entity_poly.pdbx_seq_one_letter_code
_entity_poly.pdbx_strand_id
1 'polypeptide(L)' 'MDRIFAWDHHNQRVVYRLPGHHFDDGREDSDLSPVWVPSSESELPEGVSIDDLRDVTVND' A
#
# COMPACT_ATOMS: atom_id res chain seq x y z
N MET A 1 3.01 -11.60 8.19
CA MET A 1 2.15 -11.05 7.14
C MET A 1 3.03 -10.15 6.30
N ASP A 2 3.12 -10.43 5.00
CA ASP A 2 3.91 -9.63 4.07
C ASP A 2 3.15 -8.36 3.71
N ARG A 3 3.72 -7.20 4.03
CA ARG A 3 3.23 -5.90 3.59
C ARG A 3 3.67 -5.71 2.15
N ILE A 4 2.73 -5.44 1.26
CA ILE A 4 3.04 -5.08 -0.12
C ILE A 4 3.04 -3.57 -0.20
N PHE A 5 4.22 -2.98 -0.39
CA PHE A 5 4.37 -1.54 -0.57
C PHE A 5 4.15 -1.15 -2.04
N ALA A 6 3.57 0.03 -2.23
CA ALA A 6 3.35 0.65 -3.53
C ALA A 6 3.46 2.18 -3.41
N TRP A 7 3.61 2.84 -4.55
CA TRP A 7 3.63 4.29 -4.63
C TRP A 7 2.28 4.79 -5.15
N ASP A 8 1.58 5.58 -4.34
CA ASP A 8 0.40 6.31 -4.76
C ASP A 8 0.83 7.58 -5.49
N HIS A 9 0.78 7.54 -6.82
CA HIS A 9 1.13 8.70 -7.65
C HIS A 9 0.10 9.82 -7.58
N HIS A 10 -1.16 9.50 -7.28
CA HIS A 10 -2.23 10.50 -7.20
C HIS A 10 -2.04 11.40 -5.97
N ASN A 11 -1.75 10.78 -4.83
CA ASN A 11 -1.55 11.50 -3.56
C ASN A 11 -0.07 11.71 -3.19
N GLN A 12 0.84 11.35 -4.10
CA GLN A 12 2.30 11.40 -3.97
C GLN A 12 2.80 10.86 -2.62
N ARG A 13 2.46 9.61 -2.29
CA ARG A 13 2.84 8.99 -1.00
C ARG A 13 3.04 7.48 -1.10
N VAL A 14 3.81 6.93 -0.16
CA VAL A 14 3.94 5.49 0.00
C VAL A 14 2.66 4.93 0.62
N VAL A 15 2.19 3.81 0.10
CA VAL A 15 1.09 3.04 0.67
C VAL A 15 1.50 1.58 0.81
N TYR A 16 0.88 0.87 1.74
CA TYR A 16 0.99 -0.59 1.78
C TYR A 16 -0.39 -1.24 1.80
N ARG A 17 -0.46 -2.47 1.33
CA ARG A 17 -1.61 -3.35 1.52
C ARG A 17 -1.21 -4.64 2.22
N LEU A 18 -2.20 -5.30 2.81
CA LEU A 18 -2.05 -6.54 3.56
C LEU A 18 -3.04 -7.57 2.99
N PRO A 19 -2.65 -8.41 2.01
CA PRO A 19 -3.54 -9.41 1.41
C PRO A 19 -4.23 -10.30 2.44
N GLY A 20 -5.55 -10.37 2.38
CA GLY A 20 -6.38 -11.15 3.31
C GLY A 20 -6.53 -10.52 4.69
N HIS A 21 -6.13 -9.25 4.86
CA HIS A 21 -6.36 -8.51 6.09
C HIS A 21 -7.77 -7.91 6.11
N HIS A 22 -8.48 -8.18 7.20
CA HIS A 22 -9.72 -7.53 7.53
C HIS A 22 -9.43 -6.28 8.34
N PHE A 23 -9.76 -5.12 7.78
CA PHE A 23 -9.69 -3.84 8.46
C PHE A 23 -10.90 -3.68 9.39
N ASP A 24 -10.71 -2.92 10.47
CA ASP A 24 -11.77 -2.63 11.46
C ASP A 24 -13.00 -1.92 10.85
N ASP A 25 -12.82 -1.27 9.70
CA ASP A 25 -13.88 -0.60 8.93
C ASP A 25 -14.76 -1.59 8.12
N GLY A 26 -14.50 -2.90 8.24
CA GLY A 26 -15.24 -3.96 7.55
C GLY A 26 -14.78 -4.21 6.11
N ARG A 27 -13.75 -3.49 5.64
CA ARG A 27 -13.11 -3.74 4.35
C ARG A 27 -12.12 -4.90 4.46
N GLU A 28 -12.09 -5.76 3.45
CA GLU A 28 -11.08 -6.81 3.31
C GLU A 28 -10.15 -6.43 2.16
N ASP A 29 -8.84 -6.46 2.38
CA ASP A 29 -7.88 -6.36 1.28
C ASP A 29 -7.90 -7.66 0.47
N SER A 30 -8.47 -7.55 -0.71
CA SER A 30 -8.61 -8.64 -1.68
C SER A 30 -8.07 -8.17 -3.03
N ASP A 31 -7.65 -9.07 -3.92
CA ASP A 31 -7.15 -8.67 -5.25
C ASP A 31 -8.17 -7.90 -6.10
N LEU A 32 -9.47 -8.12 -5.84
CA LEU A 32 -10.57 -7.38 -6.48
C LEU A 32 -10.83 -6.02 -5.85
N SER A 33 -10.51 -5.87 -4.57
CA SER A 33 -10.76 -4.67 -3.75
C SER A 33 -9.53 -4.39 -2.88
N PRO A 34 -8.41 -3.97 -3.49
CA PRO A 34 -7.20 -3.70 -2.73
C PRO A 34 -7.41 -2.48 -1.82
N VAL A 35 -7.08 -2.64 -0.55
CA VAL A 35 -7.11 -1.60 0.46
C VAL A 35 -5.69 -1.12 0.70
N TRP A 36 -5.41 0.07 0.18
CA TRP A 36 -4.14 0.75 0.35
C TRP A 36 -4.18 1.63 1.61
N VAL A 37 -3.21 1.42 2.49
CA VAL A 37 -3.05 2.15 3.75
C VAL A 37 -1.89 3.13 3.60
N PRO A 38 -2.06 4.41 3.98
CA PRO A 38 -0.98 5.39 3.98
C PRO A 38 0.19 4.92 4.83
N SER A 39 1.39 5.06 4.29
CA SER A 39 2.65 4.71 4.94
C SER A 39 3.72 5.73 4.59
N SER A 40 4.91 5.52 5.12
CA SER A 40 6.05 6.42 4.95
C SER A 40 7.21 5.70 4.29
N GLU A 41 8.02 6.45 3.55
CA GLU A 41 9.27 5.94 2.95
C GLU A 41 10.21 5.31 3.99
N SER A 42 10.19 5.84 5.22
CA SER A 42 10.97 5.30 6.33
C SER A 42 10.54 3.90 6.79
N GLU A 43 9.35 3.43 6.41
CA GLU A 43 8.88 2.06 6.68
C GLU A 43 9.27 1.07 5.57
N LEU A 44 9.82 1.56 4.46
CA LEU A 44 10.25 0.70 3.37
C LEU A 44 11.41 -0.21 3.82
N PRO A 45 11.49 -1.43 3.28
CA PRO A 45 12.62 -2.31 3.54
C PRO A 45 13.95 -1.67 3.13
N GLU A 46 15.02 -2.01 3.84
CA GLU A 46 16.35 -1.51 3.51
C GLU A 46 16.73 -1.86 2.06
N GLY A 47 17.09 -0.84 1.28
CA GLY A 47 17.44 -0.99 -0.14
C GLY A 47 16.26 -0.90 -1.11
N VAL A 48 15.03 -0.67 -0.64
CA VAL A 48 13.88 -0.36 -1.49
C VAL A 48 13.68 1.15 -1.54
N SER A 49 13.70 1.72 -2.75
CA SER A 49 13.38 3.13 -2.97
C SER A 49 11.95 3.29 -3.48
N ILE A 50 11.39 4.50 -3.43
CA ILE A 50 10.08 4.79 -4.06
C ILE A 50 10.08 4.38 -5.54
N ASP A 51 11.19 4.60 -6.24
CA ASP A 51 11.33 4.30 -7.67
C ASP A 51 11.20 2.80 -7.98
N ASP A 52 11.47 1.93 -7.01
CA ASP A 52 11.27 0.48 -7.12
C ASP A 52 9.82 0.05 -6.84
N LEU A 53 9.00 0.95 -6.27
CA LEU A 53 7.63 0.63 -5.91
C LEU A 53 6.73 0.65 -7.15
N ARG A 54 5.79 -0.29 -7.16
CA ARG A 54 4.74 -0.30 -8.18
C ARG A 54 3.85 0.93 -8.01
N ASP A 55 3.62 1.62 -9.12
CA ASP A 55 2.71 2.76 -9.19
C ASP A 55 1.25 2.29 -9.07
N VAL A 56 0.50 2.94 -8.21
CA VAL A 56 -0.93 2.69 -7.97
C VAL A 56 -1.70 4.00 -7.87
N THR A 57 -2.99 3.93 -8.16
CA THR A 57 -3.91 5.05 -7.97
C THR A 57 -4.90 4.67 -6.88
N VAL A 58 -4.81 5.33 -5.73
CA VAL A 58 -5.76 5.14 -4.63
C VAL A 58 -6.81 6.24 -4.75
N ASN A 59 -8.05 5.84 -5.04
CA ASN A 59 -9.19 6.76 -4.93
C ASN A 59 -9.63 6.83 -3.47
N ASP A 60 -9.83 8.05 -2.99
CA ASP A 60 -10.40 8.36 -1.67
C ASP A 60 -11.87 7.93 -1.56
#